data_AF-A0A8H4V377-F1
#
_entry.id   AF-A0A8H4V377-F1
#
_cell.length_a   1.000
_cell.length_b   1.000
_cell.length_c   1.000
_cell.angle_alpha   90.00
_cell.angle_beta   90.00
_cell.angle_gamma   90.00
#
_symmetry.space_group_name_H-M   'P 1'
#
loop_
_entity.id
_entity.type
_entity.pdbx_description
1 polymer ?
#
loop_
_entity_poly.entity_id
_entity_poly.type
_entity_poly.pdbx_seq_one_letter_code
_entity_poly.pdbx_strand_id
1 'polypeptide(L)'
;MATSQYLQDLNRDGFVVVKSIIDKDRLDALREASSKATELARNGQWPSRIVGKQFPPWDASQAREHGIWGVQHIMNPQLPGHELFTELYFSEAILGIVKQLLQCQDEHLVMELLNMLVRPDRDFELRWHRDDIPADASQEEEMERLGKRAYHAQYNLALWEDGSLIVVPGSHKRGRSSIERDADPFAESLP
;
A
#
# COMPACT_ATOMS: atom_id res chain seq x y z
N MET A 1 -18.78 -23.91 -2.46
CA MET A 1 -17.38 -23.95 -1.97
C MET A 1 -17.32 -23.15 -0.68
N ALA A 2 -16.67 -23.65 0.37
CA ALA A 2 -16.53 -22.89 1.61
C ALA A 2 -15.68 -21.64 1.34
N THR A 3 -16.12 -20.48 1.81
CA THR A 3 -15.40 -19.21 1.73
C THR A 3 -14.07 -19.35 2.49
N SER A 4 -12.93 -19.01 1.89
CA SER A 4 -11.64 -19.09 2.58
C SER A 4 -11.62 -18.19 3.81
N GLN A 5 -10.82 -18.55 4.82
CA GLN A 5 -10.70 -17.75 6.04
C GLN A 5 -10.31 -16.29 5.74
N TYR A 6 -9.40 -16.08 4.77
CA TYR A 6 -9.01 -14.75 4.34
C TYR A 6 -10.17 -13.93 3.77
N LEU A 7 -11.04 -14.52 2.95
CA LEU A 7 -12.20 -13.80 2.44
C LEU A 7 -13.23 -13.54 3.55
N GLN A 8 -13.34 -14.41 4.56
CA GLN A 8 -14.17 -14.13 5.74
C GLN A 8 -13.61 -12.97 6.57
N ASP A 9 -12.30 -12.93 6.80
CA ASP A 9 -11.62 -11.85 7.53
C ASP A 9 -11.71 -10.52 6.77
N LEU A 10 -11.46 -10.52 5.46
CA LEU A 10 -11.63 -9.34 4.60
C LEU A 10 -13.07 -8.83 4.67
N ASN A 11 -14.04 -9.74 4.58
CA ASN A 11 -15.44 -9.37 4.70
C ASN A 11 -15.71 -8.80 6.09
N ARG A 12 -15.19 -9.35 7.18
CA ARG A 12 -15.45 -8.84 8.52
C ARG A 12 -14.79 -7.47 8.76
N ASP A 13 -13.49 -7.37 8.50
CA ASP A 13 -12.65 -6.28 9.01
C ASP A 13 -12.22 -5.28 7.92
N GLY A 14 -12.30 -5.65 6.64
CA GLY A 14 -11.89 -4.80 5.52
C GLY A 14 -10.42 -4.97 5.13
N PHE A 15 -9.69 -5.82 5.83
CA PHE A 15 -8.31 -6.19 5.54
C PHE A 15 -8.01 -7.61 6.03
N VAL A 16 -6.86 -8.15 5.63
CA VAL A 16 -6.35 -9.45 6.08
C VAL A 16 -4.87 -9.30 6.40
N VAL A 17 -4.42 -9.88 7.52
CA VAL A 17 -3.00 -9.93 7.88
C VAL A 17 -2.46 -11.33 7.60
N VAL A 18 -1.53 -11.43 6.66
CA VAL A 18 -0.88 -12.68 6.30
C VAL A 18 0.55 -12.67 6.83
N LYS A 19 0.83 -13.55 7.79
CA LYS A 19 2.16 -13.66 8.41
C LYS A 19 3.02 -14.66 7.64
N SER A 20 4.32 -14.36 7.52
CA SER A 20 5.31 -15.27 6.94
C SER A 20 4.97 -15.75 5.53
N ILE A 21 4.43 -14.85 4.70
CA ILE A 21 4.08 -15.14 3.30
C ILE A 21 5.28 -15.46 2.41
N ILE A 22 6.47 -15.00 2.82
CA ILE A 22 7.76 -15.32 2.21
C ILE A 22 8.72 -15.83 3.29
N ASP A 23 9.70 -16.64 2.89
CA ASP A 23 10.75 -17.12 3.77
C ASP A 23 11.78 -16.03 4.10
N LYS A 24 12.67 -16.36 5.05
CA LYS A 24 13.69 -15.43 5.56
C LYS A 24 14.71 -15.05 4.48
N ASP A 25 15.15 -15.99 3.67
CA ASP A 25 16.19 -15.75 2.67
C ASP A 25 15.67 -14.81 1.58
N ARG A 26 14.40 -15.00 1.18
CA ARG A 26 13.70 -14.11 0.24
C ARG A 26 13.49 -12.72 0.83
N LEU A 27 13.10 -12.63 2.10
CA LEU A 27 12.95 -11.35 2.79
C LEU A 27 14.29 -10.59 2.86
N ASP A 28 15.39 -11.28 3.17
CA ASP A 28 16.71 -10.65 3.25
C ASP A 28 17.21 -10.18 1.88
N ALA A 29 16.97 -10.95 0.81
CA ALA A 29 17.26 -10.52 -0.55
C ALA A 29 16.45 -9.27 -0.97
N LEU A 30 15.16 -9.23 -0.63
CA LEU A 30 14.31 -8.07 -0.88
C LEU A 30 14.79 -6.84 -0.10
N ARG A 31 15.18 -7.01 1.17
CA ARG A 31 15.76 -5.93 1.98
C ARG A 31 17.01 -5.34 1.33
N GLU A 32 17.93 -6.19 0.87
CA GLU A 32 19.17 -5.74 0.23
C GLU A 32 18.86 -4.94 -1.05
N ALA A 33 17.98 -5.45 -1.92
CA ALA A 33 17.56 -4.75 -3.14
C ALA A 33 16.86 -3.43 -2.82
N SER A 34 15.98 -3.41 -1.81
CA SER A 34 15.27 -2.23 -1.35
C SER A 34 16.21 -1.17 -0.77
N SER A 35 17.24 -1.55 -0.02
CA SER A 35 18.26 -0.62 0.47
C SER A 35 19.03 0.03 -0.69
N LYS A 36 19.45 -0.75 -1.69
CA LYS A 36 20.14 -0.23 -2.89
C LYS A 36 19.24 0.71 -3.69
N ALA A 37 17.99 0.34 -3.92
CA ALA A 37 17.02 1.18 -4.63
C ALA A 37 16.74 2.50 -3.87
N THR A 38 16.65 2.44 -2.55
CA THR A 38 16.51 3.61 -1.68
C THR A 38 17.71 4.54 -1.78
N GLU A 39 18.93 4.01 -1.77
CA GLU A 39 20.16 4.79 -1.90
C GLU A 39 20.24 5.50 -3.26
N LEU A 40 19.99 4.78 -4.36
CA LEU A 40 19.96 5.35 -5.71
C LEU A 40 18.95 6.50 -5.80
N ALA A 41 17.74 6.30 -5.26
CA ALA A 41 16.70 7.31 -5.24
C ALA A 41 17.10 8.55 -4.40
N ARG A 42 17.66 8.36 -3.20
CA ARG A 42 18.14 9.46 -2.34
C ARG A 42 19.28 10.25 -2.99
N ASN A 43 20.08 9.61 -3.83
CA ASN A 43 21.15 10.25 -4.59
C ASN A 43 20.67 10.92 -5.89
N GLY A 44 19.36 10.92 -6.18
CA GLY A 44 18.78 11.49 -7.39
C GLY A 44 19.08 10.68 -8.66
N GLN A 45 19.52 9.43 -8.51
CA GLN A 45 19.88 8.52 -9.62
C GLN A 45 18.70 7.65 -10.06
N TRP A 46 17.57 7.71 -9.36
CA TRP A 46 16.37 6.95 -9.68
C TRP A 46 15.09 7.74 -9.32
N PRO A 47 13.97 7.57 -10.05
CA PRO A 47 12.70 8.22 -9.72
C PRO A 47 12.17 7.90 -8.32
N SER A 48 11.77 8.95 -7.59
CA SER A 48 11.29 8.87 -6.20
C SER A 48 10.14 9.84 -5.94
N ARG A 49 9.40 9.66 -4.85
CA ARG A 49 8.46 10.68 -4.34
C ARG A 49 9.11 11.46 -3.20
N ILE A 50 8.83 12.77 -3.08
CA ILE A 50 9.38 13.64 -2.01
C ILE A 50 8.38 13.77 -0.85
N VAL A 51 8.90 13.90 0.37
CA VAL A 51 8.12 14.06 1.62
C VAL A 51 7.46 15.45 1.72
N GLY A 52 6.22 15.52 2.23
CA GLY A 52 5.61 16.79 2.69
C GLY A 52 4.64 17.50 1.73
N LYS A 53 4.17 16.83 0.68
CA LYS A 53 3.07 17.29 -0.18
C LYS A 53 2.28 16.04 -0.56
N GLN A 54 1.01 15.96 -0.22
CA GLN A 54 0.22 14.71 -0.34
C GLN A 54 -0.01 14.24 -1.80
N PHE A 55 0.63 14.86 -2.81
CA PHE A 55 1.50 14.25 -3.85
C PHE A 55 1.79 15.32 -4.96
N PRO A 56 2.98 15.97 -5.00
CA PRO A 56 3.33 17.00 -5.99
C PRO A 56 4.10 16.40 -7.20
N PRO A 57 4.38 17.18 -8.26
CA PRO A 57 5.41 16.81 -9.24
C PRO A 57 6.78 16.63 -8.57
N TRP A 58 7.56 15.68 -9.11
CA TRP A 58 8.88 15.25 -8.61
C TRP A 58 10.04 16.03 -9.25
N ASP A 59 11.08 16.29 -8.45
CA ASP A 59 12.39 16.75 -8.89
C ASP A 59 13.50 15.90 -8.22
N ALA A 60 14.28 15.18 -9.04
CA ALA A 60 15.34 14.29 -8.58
C ALA A 60 16.40 15.01 -7.73
N SER A 61 16.67 16.28 -8.04
CA SER A 61 17.75 17.05 -7.40
C SER A 61 17.46 17.38 -5.93
N GLN A 62 16.18 17.33 -5.54
CA GLN A 62 15.70 17.70 -4.21
C GLN A 62 15.64 16.51 -3.23
N ALA A 63 15.80 15.27 -3.73
CA ALA A 63 15.64 14.05 -2.93
C ALA A 63 16.59 13.98 -1.72
N ARG A 64 17.84 14.47 -1.89
CA ARG A 64 18.85 14.46 -0.83
C ARG A 64 18.54 15.42 0.31
N GLU A 65 17.97 16.58 -0.01
CA GLU A 65 17.67 17.63 0.97
C GLU A 65 16.35 17.38 1.70
N HIS A 66 15.31 16.94 0.98
CA HIS A 66 13.96 16.80 1.53
C HIS A 66 13.60 15.36 1.91
N GLY A 67 14.49 14.40 1.64
CA GLY A 67 14.22 12.98 1.79
C GLY A 67 13.26 12.46 0.72
N ILE A 68 13.01 11.17 0.78
CA ILE A 68 12.08 10.49 -0.12
C ILE A 68 10.98 9.78 0.68
N TRP A 69 9.82 9.66 0.06
CA TRP A 69 8.66 8.92 0.55
C TRP A 69 8.63 7.48 0.02
N GLY A 70 9.25 7.27 -1.14
CA GLY A 70 9.19 5.99 -1.82
C GLY A 70 9.94 6.02 -3.14
N VAL A 71 10.16 4.82 -3.66
CA VAL A 71 10.83 4.56 -4.92
C VAL A 71 9.80 4.03 -5.91
N GLN A 72 9.78 4.60 -7.11
CA GLN A 72 8.87 4.20 -8.18
C GLN A 72 9.58 3.30 -9.20
N HIS A 73 8.79 2.65 -10.06
CA HIS A 73 9.29 1.84 -11.17
C HIS A 73 10.27 0.73 -10.74
N ILE A 74 10.02 0.09 -9.59
CA ILE A 74 10.96 -0.87 -9.01
C ILE A 74 11.11 -2.18 -9.80
N MET A 75 10.23 -2.42 -10.78
CA MET A 75 10.33 -3.54 -11.73
C MET A 75 11.04 -3.17 -13.04
N ASN A 76 11.50 -1.94 -13.20
CA ASN A 76 12.20 -1.53 -14.42
C ASN A 76 13.54 -2.27 -14.54
N PRO A 77 13.86 -2.89 -15.70
CA PRO A 77 15.12 -3.61 -15.91
C PRO A 77 16.41 -2.82 -15.66
N GLN A 78 16.33 -1.49 -15.67
CA GLN A 78 17.47 -0.62 -15.38
C GLN A 78 17.73 -0.47 -13.88
N LEU A 79 16.80 -0.86 -13.00
CA LEU A 79 17.01 -0.87 -11.56
C LEU A 79 17.73 -2.16 -11.15
N PRO A 80 18.89 -2.09 -10.47
CA PRO A 80 19.55 -3.28 -9.94
C PRO A 80 18.65 -4.04 -8.96
N GLY A 81 18.46 -5.34 -9.18
CA GLY A 81 17.63 -6.20 -8.34
C GLY A 81 16.13 -6.14 -8.64
N HIS A 82 15.72 -5.52 -9.76
CA HIS A 82 14.33 -5.43 -10.20
C HIS A 82 13.64 -6.79 -10.30
N GLU A 83 14.38 -7.84 -10.65
CA GLU A 83 13.89 -9.22 -10.80
C GLU A 83 13.23 -9.71 -9.50
N LEU A 84 13.78 -9.36 -8.34
CA LEU A 84 13.23 -9.77 -7.05
C LEU A 84 11.85 -9.17 -6.79
N PHE A 85 11.65 -7.90 -7.17
CA PHE A 85 10.37 -7.22 -7.05
C PHE A 85 9.36 -7.76 -8.05
N THR A 86 9.79 -8.00 -9.30
CA THR A 86 8.95 -8.60 -10.34
C THR A 86 8.48 -9.99 -9.93
N GLU A 87 9.40 -10.87 -9.53
CA GLU A 87 9.08 -12.21 -9.05
C GLU A 87 8.15 -12.19 -7.82
N LEU A 88 8.33 -11.24 -6.90
CA LEU A 88 7.41 -11.06 -5.76
C LEU A 88 6.01 -10.68 -6.25
N TYR A 89 5.91 -9.69 -7.14
CA TYR A 89 4.64 -9.14 -7.65
C TYR A 89 3.79 -10.21 -8.35
N PHE A 90 4.46 -11.12 -9.06
CA PHE A 90 3.83 -12.21 -9.80
C PHE A 90 3.88 -13.57 -9.08
N SER A 91 4.28 -13.61 -7.81
CA SER A 91 4.38 -14.87 -7.06
C SER A 91 3.01 -15.46 -6.74
N GLU A 92 2.88 -16.79 -6.82
CA GLU A 92 1.64 -17.49 -6.40
C GLU A 92 1.34 -17.31 -4.91
N ALA A 93 2.35 -17.01 -4.08
CA ALA A 93 2.14 -16.66 -2.68
C ALA A 93 1.24 -15.41 -2.54
N ILE A 94 1.44 -14.41 -3.40
CA ILE A 94 0.64 -13.18 -3.44
C ILE A 94 -0.62 -13.39 -4.27
N LEU A 95 -0.47 -13.82 -5.53
CA LEU A 95 -1.58 -13.94 -6.48
C LEU A 95 -2.61 -14.97 -6.04
N GLY A 96 -2.21 -16.05 -5.37
CA GLY A 96 -3.13 -17.05 -4.83
C GLY A 96 -4.08 -16.46 -3.78
N ILE A 97 -3.58 -15.56 -2.93
CA ILE A 97 -4.41 -14.86 -1.95
C ILE A 97 -5.31 -13.85 -2.66
N VAL A 98 -4.78 -13.06 -3.58
CA VAL A 98 -5.56 -12.08 -4.37
C VAL A 98 -6.70 -12.78 -5.11
N LYS A 99 -6.44 -13.91 -5.79
CA LYS A 99 -7.45 -14.72 -6.47
C LYS A 99 -8.53 -15.23 -5.52
N GLN A 100 -8.17 -15.67 -4.32
CA GLN A 100 -9.15 -16.05 -3.30
C GLN A 100 -10.02 -14.88 -2.85
N LEU A 101 -9.42 -13.71 -2.60
CA LEU A 101 -10.13 -12.52 -2.11
C LEU A 101 -11.06 -11.94 -3.17
N LEU A 102 -10.60 -11.83 -4.42
CA LEU A 102 -11.39 -11.31 -5.54
C LEU A 102 -12.32 -12.38 -6.15
N GLN A 103 -12.15 -13.63 -5.75
CA GLN A 103 -12.88 -14.79 -6.27
C GLN A 103 -12.78 -14.89 -7.80
N CYS A 104 -11.56 -14.78 -8.31
CA CYS A 104 -11.25 -14.74 -9.73
C CYS A 104 -10.13 -15.73 -10.11
N GLN A 105 -9.77 -15.73 -11.39
CA GLN A 105 -8.66 -16.51 -11.95
C GLN A 105 -7.63 -15.57 -12.61
N ASP A 106 -6.48 -16.10 -13.02
CA ASP A 106 -5.36 -15.32 -13.56
C ASP A 106 -5.75 -14.45 -14.76
N GLU A 107 -6.58 -14.97 -15.66
CA GLU A 107 -7.04 -14.27 -16.86
C GLU A 107 -7.90 -13.02 -16.57
N HIS A 108 -8.37 -12.87 -15.33
CA HIS A 108 -9.14 -11.72 -14.89
C HIS A 108 -8.26 -10.64 -14.22
N LEU A 109 -7.02 -10.96 -13.88
CA LEU A 109 -6.13 -10.06 -13.16
C LEU A 109 -5.44 -9.09 -14.13
N VAL A 110 -5.52 -7.80 -13.80
CA VAL A 110 -4.71 -6.76 -14.41
C VAL A 110 -3.76 -6.24 -13.35
N MET A 111 -2.46 -6.36 -13.64
CA MET A 111 -1.42 -5.92 -12.73
C MET A 111 -1.15 -4.44 -12.98
N GLU A 112 -1.36 -3.63 -11.95
CA GLU A 112 -1.19 -2.19 -12.02
C GLU A 112 0.18 -1.75 -11.50
N LEU A 113 0.23 -1.32 -10.25
CA LEU A 113 1.33 -0.57 -9.68
C LEU A 113 1.98 -1.35 -8.54
N LEU A 114 3.31 -1.40 -8.57
CA LEU A 114 4.13 -1.81 -7.43
C LEU A 114 5.11 -0.67 -7.10
N ASN A 115 4.96 -0.10 -5.92
CA ASN A 115 5.87 0.92 -5.39
C ASN A 115 6.45 0.46 -4.07
N MET A 116 7.66 0.93 -3.78
CA MET A 116 8.28 0.78 -2.47
C MET A 116 8.11 2.06 -1.68
N LEU A 117 7.53 1.97 -0.48
CA LEU A 117 7.52 3.07 0.47
C LEU A 117 8.83 3.07 1.26
N VAL A 118 9.34 4.27 1.54
CA VAL A 118 10.58 4.48 2.27
C VAL A 118 10.28 5.40 3.44
N ARG A 119 10.65 4.94 4.64
CA ARG A 119 10.57 5.78 5.84
C ARG A 119 11.45 7.02 5.65
N PRO A 120 10.91 8.23 5.82
CA PRO A 120 11.72 9.45 5.83
C PRO A 120 12.58 9.53 7.09
N ASP A 121 13.56 10.43 7.07
CA ASP A 121 14.52 10.60 8.17
C ASP A 121 13.97 11.45 9.33
N ARG A 122 12.72 11.94 9.21
CA ARG A 122 11.97 12.69 10.22
C ARG A 122 10.55 12.16 10.33
N ASP A 123 9.85 12.49 11.41
CA ASP A 123 8.46 12.09 11.59
C ASP A 123 7.56 12.68 10.51
N PHE A 124 6.57 11.89 10.13
CA PHE A 124 5.60 12.25 9.12
C PHE A 124 4.28 11.54 9.44
N GLU A 125 3.18 12.15 9.02
CA GLU A 125 1.85 11.58 9.18
C GLU A 125 1.07 11.76 7.87
N LEU A 126 0.27 10.75 7.54
CA LEU A 126 -0.75 10.88 6.50
C LEU A 126 -2.09 11.22 7.15
N ARG A 127 -2.87 12.04 6.47
CA ARG A 127 -4.25 12.27 6.90
C ARG A 127 -5.07 10.99 6.78
N TRP A 128 -6.04 10.82 7.67
CA TRP A 128 -7.09 9.82 7.47
C TRP A 128 -7.78 10.04 6.13
N HIS A 129 -7.88 8.98 5.32
CA HIS A 129 -8.48 9.03 4.01
C HIS A 129 -9.01 7.66 3.61
N ARG A 130 -9.78 7.66 2.52
CA ARG A 130 -10.11 6.48 1.73
C ARG A 130 -9.48 6.69 0.36
N ASP A 131 -8.93 5.64 -0.23
CA ASP A 131 -8.21 5.77 -1.49
C ASP A 131 -9.10 6.24 -2.65
N ASP A 132 -10.38 5.88 -2.62
CA ASP A 132 -11.33 6.06 -3.72
C ASP A 132 -12.57 6.89 -3.36
N ILE A 133 -12.59 7.50 -2.17
CA ILE A 133 -13.68 8.34 -1.69
C ILE A 133 -13.10 9.67 -1.21
N PRO A 134 -13.48 10.81 -1.82
CA PRO A 134 -13.03 12.13 -1.42
C PRO A 134 -13.33 12.47 0.05
N ALA A 135 -12.46 13.27 0.66
CA ALA A 135 -12.61 13.69 2.05
C ALA A 135 -13.89 14.50 2.30
N ASP A 136 -14.40 15.22 1.31
CA ASP A 136 -15.61 16.04 1.35
C ASP A 136 -16.89 15.29 0.94
N ALA A 137 -16.80 14.00 0.60
CA ALA A 137 -17.96 13.20 0.22
C ALA A 137 -19.06 13.16 1.31
N SER A 138 -20.29 13.42 0.89
CA SER A 138 -21.50 13.25 1.70
C SER A 138 -21.69 11.78 2.09
N GLN A 139 -22.48 11.54 3.14
CA GLN A 139 -22.74 10.17 3.60
C GLN A 139 -23.40 9.32 2.50
N GLU A 140 -24.29 9.91 1.71
CA GLU A 140 -24.95 9.27 0.58
C GLU A 140 -23.94 8.85 -0.51
N GLU A 141 -23.04 9.76 -0.91
CA GLU A 141 -21.99 9.46 -1.90
C GLU A 141 -21.04 8.37 -1.42
N GLU A 142 -20.67 8.40 -0.13
CA GLU A 142 -19.86 7.33 0.47
C GLU A 142 -20.58 5.99 0.36
N MET A 143 -21.83 5.91 0.82
CA MET A 143 -22.59 4.67 0.80
C MET A 143 -22.87 4.18 -0.62
N GLU A 144 -23.07 5.09 -1.59
CA GLU A 144 -23.18 4.73 -3.00
C GLU A 144 -21.89 4.08 -3.50
N ARG A 145 -20.72 4.65 -3.17
CA ARG A 145 -19.43 4.08 -3.58
C ARG A 145 -19.13 2.76 -2.87
N LEU A 146 -19.38 2.67 -1.58
CA LEU A 146 -19.14 1.47 -0.76
C LEU A 146 -20.11 0.32 -1.10
N GLY A 147 -21.31 0.64 -1.59
CA GLY A 147 -22.27 -0.35 -2.07
C GLY A 147 -21.88 -0.99 -3.41
N LYS A 148 -20.92 -0.42 -4.14
CA LYS A 148 -20.40 -0.98 -5.40
C LYS A 148 -19.36 -2.06 -5.09
N ARG A 149 -19.34 -3.11 -5.91
CA ARG A 149 -18.36 -4.19 -5.81
C ARG A 149 -16.93 -3.64 -5.93
N ALA A 150 -16.05 -4.03 -5.00
CA ALA A 150 -14.62 -3.80 -5.13
C ALA A 150 -14.02 -4.80 -6.14
N TYR A 151 -13.23 -4.29 -7.08
CA TYR A 151 -12.59 -5.08 -8.14
C TYR A 151 -11.07 -5.13 -8.04
N HIS A 152 -10.49 -4.47 -7.06
CA HIS A 152 -9.05 -4.43 -6.83
C HIS A 152 -8.71 -4.98 -5.46
N ALA A 153 -7.50 -5.52 -5.35
CA ALA A 153 -6.86 -5.83 -4.08
C ALA A 153 -5.55 -5.06 -4.02
N GLN A 154 -5.35 -4.33 -2.93
CA GLN A 154 -4.07 -3.73 -2.59
C GLN A 154 -3.42 -4.54 -1.48
N TYR A 155 -2.09 -4.66 -1.53
CA TYR A 155 -1.33 -5.27 -0.46
C TYR A 155 -0.15 -4.38 -0.08
N ASN A 156 0.23 -4.45 1.19
CA ASN A 156 1.48 -3.90 1.70
C ASN A 156 2.31 -5.05 2.26
N LEU A 157 3.56 -5.17 1.80
CA LEU A 157 4.50 -6.15 2.31
C LEU A 157 5.53 -5.43 3.18
N ALA A 158 5.45 -5.64 4.49
CA ALA A 158 6.40 -5.09 5.44
C ALA A 158 7.78 -5.77 5.26
N LEU A 159 8.75 -5.01 4.75
CA LEU A 159 10.13 -5.48 4.61
C LEU A 159 10.88 -5.44 5.96
N TRP A 160 10.48 -4.55 6.86
CA TRP A 160 10.96 -4.46 8.23
C TRP A 160 9.78 -4.54 9.19
N GLU A 161 10.05 -4.61 10.49
CA GLU A 161 8.99 -4.40 11.48
C GLU A 161 8.35 -3.03 11.24
N ASP A 162 7.03 -3.02 11.06
CA ASP A 162 6.29 -1.85 10.61
C ASP A 162 4.97 -1.74 11.38
N GLY A 163 4.77 -0.58 11.99
CA GLY A 163 3.54 -0.18 12.69
C GLY A 163 2.92 1.09 12.12
N SER A 164 3.32 1.50 10.90
CA SER A 164 2.92 2.78 10.31
C SER A 164 1.57 2.75 9.60
N LEU A 165 1.09 1.60 9.12
CA LEU A 165 -0.22 1.46 8.52
C LEU A 165 -1.30 1.24 9.59
N ILE A 166 -2.13 2.26 9.79
CA ILE A 166 -3.27 2.21 10.70
C ILE A 166 -4.55 2.19 9.87
N VAL A 167 -5.50 1.33 10.26
CA VAL A 167 -6.79 1.16 9.59
C VAL A 167 -7.90 1.13 10.62
N VAL A 168 -9.11 1.54 10.21
CA VAL A 168 -10.33 1.40 11.03
C VAL A 168 -11.08 0.14 10.59
N PRO A 169 -11.10 -0.93 11.41
CA PRO A 169 -11.77 -2.18 11.04
C PRO A 169 -13.26 -1.99 10.75
N GLY A 170 -13.75 -2.61 9.68
CA GLY A 170 -15.16 -2.55 9.27
C GLY A 170 -15.57 -1.24 8.57
N SER A 171 -14.68 -0.25 8.49
CA SER A 171 -14.95 1.03 7.81
C SER A 171 -15.25 0.88 6.32
N HIS A 172 -14.86 -0.23 5.67
CA HIS A 172 -15.18 -0.54 4.28
C HIS A 172 -16.67 -0.80 4.00
N LYS A 173 -17.52 -0.96 5.03
CA LYS A 173 -18.96 -1.23 4.88
C LYS A 173 -19.88 -0.11 5.32
N ARG A 174 -19.33 0.94 5.92
CA ARG A 174 -20.09 2.05 6.47
C ARG A 174 -19.46 3.37 6.07
N GLY A 175 -20.28 4.40 5.93
CA GLY A 175 -19.81 5.77 5.85
C GLY A 175 -19.02 6.16 7.11
N ARG A 176 -18.26 7.24 7.02
CA ARG A 176 -17.63 7.87 8.19
C ARG A 176 -18.71 8.34 9.16
N SER A 177 -18.55 7.96 10.42
CA SER A 177 -19.31 8.45 11.57
C SER A 177 -19.04 9.95 11.80
N SER A 178 -19.86 10.60 12.63
CA SER A 178 -19.62 11.99 13.02
C SER A 178 -18.25 12.15 13.69
N ILE A 179 -17.84 11.21 14.55
CA ILE A 179 -16.54 11.26 15.23
C ILE A 179 -15.39 11.24 14.21
N GLU A 180 -15.44 10.36 13.21
CA GLU A 180 -14.40 10.29 12.18
C GLU A 180 -14.40 11.52 11.24
N ARG A 181 -15.56 12.16 11.04
CA ARG A 181 -15.69 13.37 10.21
C ARG A 181 -15.18 14.62 10.94
N ASP A 182 -15.41 14.69 12.24
CA ASP A 182 -15.07 15.84 13.08
C ASP A 182 -13.66 15.73 13.68
N ALA A 183 -12.98 14.60 13.50
CA ALA A 183 -11.63 14.37 14.01
C ALA A 183 -10.58 15.28 13.36
N ASP A 184 -9.51 15.55 14.09
CA ASP A 184 -8.32 16.17 13.51
C ASP A 184 -7.80 15.30 12.35
N PRO A 185 -7.45 15.89 11.18
CA PRO A 185 -6.98 15.11 10.03
C PRO A 185 -5.80 14.19 10.33
N PHE A 186 -5.00 14.51 11.36
CA PHE A 186 -3.82 13.78 11.82
C PHE A 186 -4.01 13.16 13.21
N ALA A 187 -5.26 12.97 13.67
CA ALA A 187 -5.53 12.30 14.95
C ALA A 187 -4.81 10.94 15.01
N GLU A 188 -4.10 10.64 16.10
CA GLU A 188 -3.33 9.40 16.26
C GLU A 188 -4.19 8.13 16.13
N SER A 189 -5.48 8.22 16.47
CA SER A 189 -6.42 7.10 16.36
C SER A 189 -7.83 7.57 16.05
N LEU A 190 -8.58 6.71 15.37
CA LEU A 190 -10.01 6.81 15.15
C LEU A 190 -10.73 5.57 15.72
N PRO A 191 -11.99 5.72 16.15
CA PRO A 191 -12.78 4.62 16.73
C PRO A 191 -13.20 3.56 15.71
#